data_AF-A0A7Y2E322-F1
#
_entry.id   AF-A0A7Y2E322-F1
#
_cell.length_a   1.000
_cell.length_b   1.000
_cell.length_c   1.000
_cell.angle_alpha   90.00
_cell.angle_beta   90.00
_cell.angle_gamma   90.00
#
_symmetry.space_group_name_H-M   'P 1'
#
loop_
_entity.id
_entity.type
_entity.pdbx_description
1 polymer ?
#
loop_
_entity_poly.entity_id
_entity_poly.type
_entity_poly.pdbx_seq_one_letter_code
_entity_poly.pdbx_strand_id
1 'polypeptide(L)'
;FGGALLWFAASRLPSFKRVLIGRNAIDRAVHSRAIHAFVEEGVFNTRDRTGILLLVSLFEHRVEVFGDSGINAAVSPDDWGDVVDEVIKGMRKGDAPGGLIRGIERCGELLEKKGVDARVDDVDELSNRPRIR
;
A
#
# COMPACT_ATOMS: atom_id res chain seq x y z
N PHE A 1 37.53 -21.60 7.98
CA PHE A 1 36.58 -21.82 6.86
C PHE A 1 35.10 -21.83 7.25
N GLY A 2 34.71 -22.07 8.53
CA GLY A 2 33.29 -22.13 8.93
C GLY A 2 32.50 -20.80 8.93
N GLY A 3 33.17 -19.65 9.08
CA GLY A 3 32.50 -18.36 9.14
C GLY A 3 31.84 -17.92 7.82
N ALA A 4 32.43 -18.28 6.67
CA ALA A 4 31.89 -17.92 5.36
C ALA A 4 30.58 -18.67 5.04
N LEU A 5 30.49 -19.94 5.42
CA LEU A 5 29.28 -20.76 5.26
C LEU A 5 28.14 -20.29 6.17
N LEU A 6 28.45 -19.92 7.41
CA LEU A 6 27.48 -19.33 8.34
C LEU A 6 26.96 -17.98 7.85
N TRP A 7 27.83 -17.12 7.31
CA TRP A 7 27.42 -15.85 6.71
C TRP A 7 26.58 -16.06 5.45
N PHE A 8 26.96 -17.00 4.58
CA PHE A 8 26.20 -17.32 3.38
C PHE A 8 24.80 -17.88 3.70
N ALA A 9 24.69 -18.73 4.72
CA ALA A 9 23.41 -19.23 5.20
C ALA A 9 22.55 -18.14 5.88
N ALA A 10 23.16 -17.31 6.74
CA ALA A 10 22.47 -16.21 7.41
C ALA A 10 22.00 -15.10 6.45
N SER A 11 22.73 -14.85 5.36
CA SER A 11 22.36 -13.88 4.32
C SER A 11 21.08 -14.27 3.55
N ARG A 12 20.67 -15.54 3.63
CA ARG A 12 19.39 -16.01 3.07
C ARG A 12 18.20 -15.77 3.98
N LEU A 13 18.42 -15.39 5.25
CA LEU A 13 17.32 -15.06 6.16
C LEU A 13 16.76 -13.66 5.81
N PRO A 14 15.43 -13.52 5.62
CA PRO A 14 14.75 -12.26 5.34
C PRO A 14 15.19 -11.09 6.24
N SER A 15 15.36 -11.40 7.53
CA SER A 15 15.74 -10.44 8.57
C SER A 15 17.12 -9.81 8.32
N PHE A 16 18.07 -10.55 7.74
CA PHE A 16 19.45 -10.07 7.55
C PHE A 16 19.55 -9.14 6.33
N LYS A 17 18.78 -9.41 5.27
CA LYS A 17 18.69 -8.53 4.09
C LYS A 17 18.14 -7.16 4.46
N ARG A 18 17.10 -7.12 5.32
CA ARG A 18 16.50 -5.86 5.78
C ARG A 18 17.48 -4.99 6.58
N VAL A 19 18.36 -5.60 7.38
CA VAL A 19 19.38 -4.89 8.16
C VAL A 19 20.48 -4.31 7.27
N LEU A 20 20.86 -5.00 6.19
CA LEU A 20 21.94 -4.58 5.29
C LEU A 20 21.53 -3.46 4.31
N ILE A 21 20.27 -3.42 3.88
CA ILE A 21 19.80 -2.47 2.85
C ILE A 21 19.55 -1.06 3.43
N GLY A 22 19.24 -0.96 4.73
CA GLY A 22 18.93 0.30 5.40
C GLY A 22 17.53 0.82 5.08
N ARG A 23 16.94 1.57 6.03
CA ARG A 23 15.52 1.98 5.98
C ARG A 23 15.18 2.83 4.75
N ASN A 24 16.03 3.81 4.42
CA ASN A 24 15.76 4.71 3.30
C ASN A 24 15.77 4.01 1.93
N ALA A 25 16.58 2.96 1.76
CA ALA A 25 16.59 2.20 0.51
C ALA A 25 15.38 1.27 0.41
N ILE A 26 14.93 0.70 1.53
CA ILE A 26 13.66 -0.03 1.62
C ILE A 26 12.50 0.88 1.24
N ASP A 27 12.41 2.07 1.85
CA ASP A 27 11.29 2.98 1.62
C ASP A 27 11.23 3.42 0.13
N ARG A 28 12.38 3.70 -0.49
CA ARG A 28 12.45 3.97 -1.94
C ARG A 28 12.05 2.77 -2.81
N ALA A 29 12.45 1.56 -2.42
CA ALA A 29 12.11 0.36 -3.17
C ALA A 29 10.60 0.07 -3.11
N VAL A 30 9.98 0.23 -1.94
CA VAL A 30 8.54 0.08 -1.75
C VAL A 30 7.78 1.15 -2.55
N HIS A 31 8.19 2.41 -2.47
CA HIS A 31 7.59 3.50 -3.23
C HIS A 31 7.68 3.28 -4.74
N SER A 32 8.86 2.92 -5.25
CA SER A 32 9.03 2.58 -6.66
C SER A 32 8.13 1.42 -7.06
N ARG A 33 8.04 0.36 -6.22
CA ARG A 33 7.16 -0.77 -6.49
C ARG A 33 5.70 -0.35 -6.52
N ALA A 34 5.27 0.56 -5.65
CA ALA A 34 3.92 1.07 -5.62
C ALA A 34 3.57 1.83 -6.91
N ILE A 35 4.46 2.71 -7.38
CA ILE A 35 4.29 3.40 -8.68
C ILE A 35 4.20 2.40 -9.83
N HIS A 36 5.07 1.40 -9.87
CA HIS A 36 5.02 0.36 -10.89
C HIS A 36 3.70 -0.41 -10.85
N ALA A 37 3.24 -0.83 -9.66
CA ALA A 37 1.98 -1.55 -9.50
C ALA A 37 0.77 -0.70 -9.92
N PHE A 38 0.79 0.60 -9.64
CA PHE A 38 -0.25 1.54 -10.04
C PHE A 38 -0.46 1.56 -11.56
N VAL A 39 0.64 1.54 -12.32
CA VAL A 39 0.63 1.51 -13.78
C VAL A 39 0.30 0.13 -14.31
N GLU A 40 0.95 -0.91 -13.78
CA GLU A 40 0.77 -2.31 -14.22
C GLU A 40 -0.66 -2.80 -14.04
N GLU A 41 -1.29 -2.45 -12.92
CA GLU A 41 -2.67 -2.86 -12.61
C GLU A 41 -3.71 -1.87 -13.14
N GLY A 42 -3.29 -0.81 -13.84
CA GLY A 42 -4.18 0.13 -14.51
C GLY A 42 -5.07 0.93 -13.56
N VAL A 43 -4.61 1.21 -12.34
CA VAL A 43 -5.40 1.91 -11.30
C VAL A 43 -5.80 3.32 -11.77
N PHE A 44 -5.00 3.92 -12.65
CA PHE A 44 -5.28 5.22 -13.28
C PHE A 44 -6.39 5.20 -14.33
N ASN A 45 -6.89 4.02 -14.72
CA ASN A 45 -7.85 3.85 -15.80
C ASN A 45 -9.29 4.05 -15.29
N THR A 46 -9.53 5.19 -14.64
CA THR A 46 -10.83 5.65 -14.16
C THR A 46 -11.19 6.96 -14.85
N ARG A 47 -12.48 7.19 -15.10
CA ARG A 47 -12.96 8.37 -15.85
C ARG A 47 -12.52 9.68 -15.21
N ASP A 48 -12.66 9.76 -13.89
CA ASP A 48 -12.39 10.97 -13.12
C ASP A 48 -11.04 10.92 -12.39
N ARG A 49 -10.17 9.95 -12.73
CA ARG A 49 -8.85 9.78 -12.09
C ARG A 49 -9.01 9.66 -10.57
N THR A 50 -9.94 8.80 -10.17
CA THR A 50 -10.32 8.55 -8.77
C THR A 50 -9.71 7.25 -8.22
N GLY A 51 -8.82 6.61 -8.96
CA GLY A 51 -8.21 5.34 -8.55
C GLY A 51 -7.32 5.50 -7.31
N ILE A 52 -7.43 4.56 -6.37
CA ILE A 52 -6.61 4.52 -5.14
C ILE A 52 -5.85 3.21 -5.10
N LEU A 53 -4.55 3.28 -4.80
CA LEU A 53 -3.73 2.12 -4.54
C LEU A 53 -3.44 2.01 -3.05
N LEU A 54 -3.80 0.86 -2.48
CA LEU A 54 -3.37 0.42 -1.15
C LEU A 54 -2.39 -0.74 -1.33
N LEU A 55 -1.10 -0.46 -1.19
CA LEU A 55 -0.03 -1.46 -1.27
C LEU A 55 0.36 -1.92 0.13
N VAL A 56 0.38 -3.23 0.34
CA VAL A 56 0.95 -3.84 1.55
C VAL A 56 2.15 -4.69 1.16
N SER A 57 3.35 -4.27 1.60
CA SER A 57 4.51 -5.15 1.53
C SER A 57 4.70 -5.94 2.82
N LEU A 58 4.47 -7.25 2.70
CA LEU A 58 4.64 -8.21 3.78
C LEU A 58 6.10 -8.50 4.12
N PHE A 59 7.04 -8.33 3.19
CA PHE A 59 8.46 -8.57 3.47
C PHE A 59 9.10 -7.37 4.18
N GLU A 60 8.81 -6.17 3.68
CA GLU A 60 9.31 -4.91 4.25
C GLU A 60 8.52 -4.45 5.48
N HIS A 61 7.35 -5.03 5.78
CA HIS A 61 6.39 -4.55 6.80
C HIS A 61 6.01 -3.09 6.56
N ARG A 62 5.67 -2.77 5.31
CA ARG A 62 5.34 -1.41 4.86
C ARG A 62 3.94 -1.40 4.25
N VAL A 63 3.26 -0.29 4.48
CA VAL A 63 1.96 0.01 3.87
C VAL A 63 2.10 1.37 3.19
N GLU A 64 1.60 1.48 1.98
CA GLU A 64 1.60 2.71 1.20
C GLU A 64 0.24 2.91 0.58
N VAL A 65 -0.28 4.13 0.69
CA VAL A 65 -1.61 4.51 0.18
C VAL A 65 -1.49 5.83 -0.54
N PHE A 66 -2.00 5.89 -1.77
CA PHE A 66 -2.15 7.14 -2.51
C PHE A 66 -3.22 7.00 -3.59
N GLY A 67 -3.79 8.15 -3.98
CA GLY A 67 -4.74 8.26 -5.06
C GLY A 67 -4.12 8.79 -6.36
N ASP A 68 -4.86 8.68 -7.45
CA ASP A 68 -4.58 9.38 -8.71
C ASP A 68 -4.89 10.89 -8.57
N SER A 69 -4.66 11.66 -9.64
CA SER A 69 -4.77 13.11 -9.66
C SER A 69 -6.13 13.66 -9.22
N GLY A 70 -7.24 12.96 -9.49
CA GLY A 70 -8.57 13.38 -9.07
C GLY A 70 -8.76 13.28 -7.56
N ILE A 71 -8.27 12.20 -6.95
CA ILE A 71 -8.25 12.06 -5.48
C ILE A 71 -7.30 13.07 -4.85
N ASN A 72 -6.11 13.24 -5.42
CA ASN A 72 -5.08 14.14 -4.88
C ASN A 72 -5.49 15.63 -4.94
N ALA A 73 -6.53 15.97 -5.71
CA ALA A 73 -7.11 17.31 -5.70
C ALA A 73 -7.87 17.61 -4.40
N ALA A 74 -8.40 16.59 -3.72
CA ALA A 74 -9.20 16.72 -2.49
C ALA A 74 -8.50 16.16 -1.25
N VAL A 75 -7.67 15.12 -1.42
CA VAL A 75 -7.02 14.37 -0.34
C VAL A 75 -5.51 14.60 -0.40
N SER A 76 -4.93 15.07 0.69
CA SER A 76 -3.49 15.25 0.82
C SER A 76 -2.79 13.96 1.27
N PRO A 77 -1.48 13.79 1.04
CA PRO A 77 -0.74 12.63 1.52
C PRO A 77 -0.88 12.38 3.03
N ASP A 78 -0.96 13.44 3.83
CA ASP A 78 -1.07 13.35 5.29
C ASP A 78 -2.43 12.80 5.76
N ASP A 79 -3.48 12.94 4.93
CA ASP A 79 -4.82 12.44 5.26
C ASP A 79 -4.89 10.91 5.27
N TRP A 80 -3.96 10.21 4.61
CA TRP A 80 -3.90 8.74 4.58
C TRP A 80 -3.35 8.11 5.87
N GLY A 81 -2.87 8.92 6.80
CA GLY A 81 -2.25 8.44 8.04
C GLY A 81 -3.14 7.44 8.81
N ASP A 82 -4.42 7.75 8.96
CA ASP A 82 -5.37 6.89 9.69
C ASP A 82 -5.60 5.54 8.98
N VAL A 83 -5.64 5.55 7.64
CA VAL A 83 -5.76 4.33 6.82
C VAL A 83 -4.54 3.44 7.03
N VAL A 84 -3.34 4.02 6.90
CA VAL A 84 -2.06 3.32 7.09
C VAL A 84 -1.98 2.72 8.49
N ASP A 85 -2.37 3.48 9.51
CA ASP A 85 -2.34 3.06 10.90
C ASP A 85 -3.28 1.87 11.17
N GLU A 86 -4.49 1.85 10.61
CA GLU A 86 -5.42 0.72 10.78
C GLU A 86 -4.88 -0.58 10.15
N VAL A 87 -4.31 -0.49 8.96
CA VAL A 87 -3.68 -1.65 8.30
C VAL A 87 -2.49 -2.14 9.14
N ILE A 88 -1.61 -1.25 9.58
CA ILE A 88 -0.45 -1.61 10.42
C ILE A 88 -0.90 -2.23 11.75
N LYS A 89 -1.94 -1.70 12.39
CA LYS A 89 -2.50 -2.28 13.63
C LYS A 89 -2.98 -3.71 13.40
N GLY A 90 -3.69 -3.98 12.30
CA GLY A 90 -4.12 -5.32 11.94
C GLY A 90 -2.95 -6.27 11.72
N MET A 91 -1.96 -5.85 10.93
CA MET A 91 -0.74 -6.63 10.69
C MET A 91 -0.01 -6.97 12.00
N ARG A 92 0.13 -6.01 12.92
CA ARG A 92 0.79 -6.23 14.22
C ARG A 92 0.03 -7.20 15.13
N LYS A 93 -1.29 -7.28 14.98
CA LYS A 93 -2.16 -8.19 15.75
C LYS A 93 -2.27 -9.60 15.13
N GLY A 94 -1.64 -9.84 13.98
CA GLY A 94 -1.82 -11.07 13.21
C GLY A 94 -3.16 -11.15 12.46
N ASP A 95 -3.91 -10.06 12.42
CA ASP A 95 -5.19 -9.90 11.72
C ASP A 95 -5.00 -8.95 10.53
N ALA A 96 -4.20 -9.36 9.55
CA ALA A 96 -3.99 -8.58 8.34
C ALA A 96 -5.28 -8.38 7.52
N PRO A 97 -6.15 -9.40 7.33
CA PRO A 97 -7.40 -9.22 6.60
C PRO A 97 -8.33 -8.19 7.27
N GLY A 98 -8.52 -8.26 8.59
CA GLY A 98 -9.34 -7.29 9.30
C GLY A 98 -8.72 -5.89 9.31
N GLY A 99 -7.38 -5.78 9.37
CA GLY A 99 -6.68 -4.50 9.20
C GLY A 99 -6.94 -3.87 7.84
N LEU A 100 -6.89 -4.67 6.77
CA LEU A 100 -7.18 -4.22 5.41
C LEU A 100 -8.63 -3.77 5.23
N ILE A 101 -9.60 -4.54 5.74
CA ILE A 101 -11.02 -4.18 5.68
C ILE A 101 -11.25 -2.83 6.36
N ARG A 102 -10.75 -2.66 7.59
CA ARG A 102 -10.85 -1.38 8.31
C ARG A 102 -10.14 -0.24 7.57
N GLY A 103 -8.98 -0.50 6.97
CA GLY A 103 -8.30 0.48 6.13
C GLY A 103 -9.15 0.94 4.94
N ILE A 104 -9.79 0.00 4.23
CA ILE A 104 -10.69 0.30 3.11
C ILE A 104 -11.92 1.11 3.58
N GLU A 105 -12.51 0.74 4.72
CA GLU A 105 -13.60 1.51 5.33
C GLU A 105 -13.17 2.95 5.63
N ARG A 106 -11.98 3.14 6.20
CA ARG A 106 -11.40 4.48 6.44
C ARG A 106 -11.14 5.26 5.15
N CYS A 107 -10.74 4.59 4.06
CA CYS A 107 -10.64 5.25 2.76
C CYS A 107 -12.01 5.82 2.33
N GLY A 108 -13.07 5.02 2.43
CA GLY A 108 -14.43 5.46 2.10
C GLY A 108 -14.87 6.68 2.92
N GLU A 109 -14.73 6.60 4.25
CA GLU A 109 -15.06 7.71 5.15
C GLU A 109 -14.24 8.98 4.85
N LEU A 110 -12.96 8.82 4.51
CA LEU A 110 -12.09 9.95 4.15
C LEU A 110 -12.56 10.61 2.86
N LEU A 111 -12.91 9.83 1.84
CA LEU A 111 -13.42 10.35 0.57
C LEU A 111 -14.73 11.12 0.77
N GLU A 112 -15.68 10.56 1.52
CA GLU A 112 -16.93 11.25 1.88
C GLU A 112 -16.66 12.56 2.61
N LYS A 113 -15.78 12.54 3.63
CA LYS A 113 -15.41 13.73 4.40
C LYS A 113 -14.77 14.83 3.54
N LYS A 114 -14.06 14.45 2.48
CA LYS A 114 -13.38 15.37 1.56
C LYS A 114 -14.27 15.76 0.37
N GLY A 115 -15.51 15.28 0.30
CA GLY A 115 -16.47 15.61 -0.74
C GLY A 115 -16.18 14.93 -2.08
N VAL A 116 -15.51 13.78 -2.06
CA VAL A 116 -15.32 12.95 -3.27
C VAL A 116 -16.53 12.02 -3.38
N ASP A 117 -17.59 12.51 -4.00
CA ASP A 117 -18.85 11.80 -4.13
C ASP A 117 -18.88 10.93 -5.41
N ALA A 118 -19.51 9.76 -5.29
CA ALA A 118 -19.82 8.94 -6.46
C ALA A 118 -20.82 9.65 -7.37
N ARG A 119 -20.62 9.51 -8.68
CA ARG A 119 -21.55 10.08 -9.67
C ARG A 119 -22.84 9.25 -9.73
N VAL A 120 -23.91 9.89 -10.20
CA VAL A 120 -25.20 9.22 -10.38
C VAL A 120 -25.11 8.09 -11.42
N ASP A 121 -24.23 8.25 -12.42
CA ASP A 121 -23.96 7.27 -13.48
C ASP A 121 -22.66 6.47 -13.24
N ASP A 122 -22.19 6.42 -11.99
CA ASP A 122 -20.95 5.74 -11.64
C ASP A 122 -21.05 4.22 -11.87
N VAL A 123 -19.93 3.62 -12.25
CA VAL A 123 -19.82 2.20 -12.56
C VAL A 123 -18.57 1.63 -11.91
N ASP A 124 -18.54 0.31 -11.68
CA ASP A 124 -17.35 -0.37 -11.14
C ASP A 124 -16.23 -0.40 -12.20
N GLU A 125 -15.37 0.62 -12.20
CA GLU A 125 -14.28 0.80 -13.19
C GLU A 125 -13.06 -0.09 -12.91
N LEU A 126 -12.84 -0.48 -11.65
CA LEU A 126 -11.68 -1.26 -11.20
C LEU A 126 -12.14 -2.58 -10.56
N SER A 127 -11.34 -3.63 -10.69
CA SER A 127 -11.68 -4.93 -10.11
C SER A 127 -11.53 -4.93 -8.58
N ASN A 128 -12.59 -5.34 -7.87
CA ASN A 128 -12.60 -5.54 -6.41
C ASN A 128 -11.75 -6.73 -5.90
N ARG A 129 -10.98 -7.40 -6.78
CA ARG A 129 -10.16 -8.55 -6.39
C ARG A 129 -8.76 -8.10 -5.95
N PRO A 130 -8.29 -8.50 -4.75
CA PRO A 130 -6.93 -8.19 -4.32
C PRO A 130 -5.91 -8.80 -5.29
N ARG A 131 -4.85 -8.04 -5.57
CA ARG A 131 -3.72 -8.48 -6.40
C ARG A 131 -2.60 -8.97 -5.50
N ILE A 132 -2.28 -10.25 -5.61
CA ILE A 132 -1.23 -10.91 -4.81
C ILE A 132 -0.12 -11.29 -5.78
N ARG A 133 1.07 -10.71 -5.62
CA ARG A 133 2.27 -11.02 -6.40
C ARG A 133 3.51 -11.08 -5.53
#